data_AF-A0A023CW31-F1
#
_entry.id   AF-A0A023CW31-F1
#
_cell.length_a   1.000
_cell.length_b   1.000
_cell.length_c   1.000
_cell.angle_alpha   90.00
_cell.angle_beta   90.00
_cell.angle_gamma   90.00
#
_symmetry.space_group_name_H-M   'P 1'
#
loop_
_entity.id
_entity.type
_entity.pdbx_description
1 polymer ?
#
loop_
_entity_poly.entity_id
_entity_poly.type
_entity_poly.pdbx_seq_one_letter_code
_entity_poly.pdbx_strand_id
1 'polypeptide(L)' 'MLHIGYYSASTPITAISPLRFKRATSYLEKKGIQLLAGCLMGKQDFYRSGSILDRAAEKDAATVEKNLLC' A
#
# COMPACT_ATOMS: atom_id res chain seq x y z
N MET A 1 4.64 -0.46 -18.79
CA MET A 1 4.65 -1.40 -17.65
C MET A 1 3.52 -0.99 -16.71
N LEU A 2 2.69 -1.90 -16.22
CA LEU A 2 1.56 -1.55 -15.35
C LEU A 2 2.06 -1.33 -13.92
N HIS A 3 1.77 -0.16 -13.35
CA HIS A 3 2.09 0.13 -11.95
C HIS A 3 0.79 0.24 -11.14
N ILE A 4 0.74 -0.47 -10.02
CA ILE A 4 -0.37 -0.42 -9.07
C ILE A 4 0.16 0.09 -7.73
N GLY A 5 -0.43 1.17 -7.24
CA GLY A 5 -0.18 1.74 -5.93
C GLY A 5 -1.15 1.18 -4.92
N TYR A 6 -0.69 0.97 -3.70
CA TYR A 6 -1.55 0.53 -2.61
C TYR A 6 -1.22 1.30 -1.34
N TYR A 7 -2.27 1.59 -0.58
CA TYR A 7 -2.20 2.36 0.65
C TYR A 7 -3.18 1.78 1.68
N SER A 8 -2.98 2.07 2.96
CA SER A 8 -3.81 1.51 4.04
C SER A 8 -4.70 2.60 4.65
N ALA A 9 -5.91 2.77 4.12
CA ALA A 9 -6.85 3.80 4.56
C ALA A 9 -7.48 3.56 5.96
N SER A 10 -7.31 2.37 6.53
CA SER A 10 -7.91 1.98 7.81
C SER A 10 -7.05 0.94 8.52
N THR A 11 -7.43 -0.34 8.48
CA THR A 11 -6.74 -1.45 9.16
C THR A 11 -5.32 -1.67 8.61
N PRO A 12 -4.29 -1.85 9.46
CA PRO A 12 -2.90 -2.06 9.07
C PRO A 12 -2.66 -3.50 8.59
N ILE A 13 -3.35 -3.92 7.52
CA ILE A 13 -3.35 -5.33 7.09
C ILE A 13 -1.96 -5.81 6.62
N THR A 14 -1.14 -4.89 6.14
CA THR A 14 0.25 -5.15 5.75
C THR A 14 1.13 -5.52 6.94
N ALA A 15 0.83 -5.02 8.14
CA ALA A 15 1.48 -5.38 9.39
C ALA A 15 0.84 -6.60 10.07
N ILE A 16 -0.50 -6.69 10.08
CA ILE A 16 -1.26 -7.76 10.76
C ILE A 16 -1.15 -9.11 10.02
N SER A 17 -1.13 -9.10 8.68
CA SER A 17 -1.13 -10.32 7.87
C SER A 17 0.03 -10.35 6.86
N PRO A 18 1.29 -10.33 7.32
CA PRO A 18 2.46 -10.15 6.46
C PRO A 18 2.63 -11.30 5.47
N LEU A 19 2.27 -12.53 5.85
CA LEU A 19 2.35 -13.70 4.96
C LEU A 19 1.33 -13.63 3.82
N ARG A 20 0.10 -13.15 4.09
CA ARG A 20 -0.92 -12.97 3.04
C ARG A 20 -0.56 -11.81 2.14
N PHE A 21 -0.07 -10.71 2.71
CA PHE A 21 0.41 -9.57 1.96
C PHE A 21 1.55 -9.97 1.01
N LYS A 22 2.58 -10.67 1.51
CA LYS A 22 3.68 -11.18 0.68
C LYS A 22 3.21 -12.10 -0.46
N ARG A 23 2.23 -12.97 -0.19
CA ARG A 23 1.67 -13.84 -1.24
C ARG A 23 0.95 -13.01 -2.32
N ALA A 24 0.18 -12.00 -1.94
CA ALA A 24 -0.53 -11.13 -2.88
C ALA A 24 0.43 -10.29 -3.73
N THR A 25 1.46 -9.70 -3.11
CA THR A 25 2.47 -8.91 -3.84
C THR A 25 3.23 -9.78 -4.82
N SER A 26 3.74 -10.93 -4.37
CA SER A 26 4.43 -11.89 -5.26
C SER A 26 3.56 -12.41 -6.39
N TYR A 27 2.24 -12.51 -6.21
CA TYR A 27 1.33 -12.91 -7.27
C TYR A 27 1.26 -11.86 -8.39
N LEU A 28 1.10 -10.59 -8.03
CA LEU A 28 1.01 -9.48 -8.99
C LEU A 28 2.36 -9.20 -9.67
N GLU A 29 3.46 -9.25 -8.91
CA GLU A 29 4.82 -9.10 -9.45
C GLU A 29 5.14 -10.18 -10.49
N LYS A 30 4.73 -11.44 -10.24
CA LYS A 30 4.84 -12.54 -11.22
C LYS A 30 4.03 -12.32 -12.50
N LYS A 31 3.04 -11.43 -12.47
CA LYS A 31 2.27 -11.01 -13.66
C LYS A 31 2.90 -9.82 -14.39
N GLY A 32 4.08 -9.37 -13.97
CA GLY A 32 4.78 -8.22 -14.56
C GLY A 32 4.24 -6.86 -14.11
N ILE A 33 3.47 -6.83 -13.01
CA ILE A 33 2.93 -5.61 -12.42
C ILE A 33 3.93 -5.09 -11.38
N GLN A 34 4.31 -3.83 -11.48
CA GLN A 34 5.10 -3.19 -10.42
C GLN A 34 4.17 -2.63 -9.35
N LEU A 35 4.51 -2.88 -8.09
CA LEU A 35 3.72 -2.43 -6.95
C LEU A 35 4.41 -1.27 -6.26
N LEU A 36 3.70 -0.15 -6.10
CA LEU A 36 4.18 1.05 -5.44
C LEU A 36 3.62 1.10 -4.02
N ALA A 37 4.50 0.94 -3.04
CA ALA A 37 4.13 0.90 -1.63
C ALA A 37 3.81 2.29 -1.09
N GLY A 38 2.67 2.46 -0.44
CA GLY A 38 2.37 3.63 0.36
C GLY A 38 3.29 3.74 1.59
N CYS A 39 3.44 4.96 2.12
CA CYS A 39 4.35 5.28 3.22
C CYS A 39 3.95 4.68 4.59
N LEU A 40 2.77 4.06 4.69
CA LEU A 40 2.28 3.34 5.87
C LEU A 40 2.37 1.82 5.73
N MET A 41 2.97 1.28 4.67
CA MET A 41 3.23 -0.15 4.56
C MET A 41 4.00 -0.67 5.78
N GLY A 42 3.46 -1.70 6.45
CA GLY A 42 4.06 -2.32 7.63
C GLY A 42 3.94 -1.50 8.92
N LYS A 43 3.34 -0.31 8.88
CA LYS A 43 3.06 0.50 10.08
C LYS A 43 1.76 0.08 10.74
N GLN A 44 1.69 0.28 12.05
CA GLN A 44 0.52 -0.05 12.87
C GLN A 44 0.41 0.93 14.03
N ASP A 45 -0.75 1.60 14.12
CA ASP A 45 -1.21 2.43 15.23
C ASP A 45 -2.45 1.76 15.83
N PHE A 46 -2.21 0.76 16.70
CA PHE A 46 -3.25 -0.12 17.27
C PHE A 46 -4.14 -0.78 16.19
N TYR A 47 -5.39 -0.33 16.07
CA TYR A 47 -6.39 -0.88 15.14
C TYR A 47 -6.30 -0.29 13.72
N ARG A 48 -5.48 0.75 13.52
CA ARG A 48 -5.36 1.52 12.27
C ARG A 48 -3.89 1.63 11.80
N SER A 49 -3.67 2.05 10.56
CA SER A 49 -2.33 2.16 9.93
C SER A 49 -1.53 3.40 10.33
N GLY A 50 -2.21 4.46 10.77
CA GLY A 50 -1.61 5.71 11.19
C GLY A 50 -2.68 6.75 11.56
N SER A 51 -2.25 7.98 11.83
CA SER A 51 -3.17 9.08 12.11
C SER A 51 -4.07 9.41 10.90
N ILE A 52 -5.09 10.24 11.11
CA ILE A 52 -5.94 10.71 10.00
C ILE A 52 -5.10 11.46 8.95
N LEU A 53 -4.19 12.32 9.41
CA LEU A 53 -3.33 13.10 8.53
C LEU A 53 -2.35 12.23 7.74
N ASP A 54 -1.75 11.23 8.39
CA ASP A 54 -0.82 10.32 7.71
C ASP A 54 -1.52 9.51 6.60
N ARG A 55 -2.74 9.02 6.87
CA ARG A 55 -3.53 8.25 5.88
C ARG A 55 -4.01 9.11 4.72
N ALA A 56 -4.36 10.38 4.98
CA ALA A 56 -4.70 11.33 3.92
C ALA A 56 -3.48 11.64 3.06
N ALA A 57 -2.33 11.91 3.68
CA ALA A 57 -1.08 12.17 2.99
C ALA A 57 -0.61 10.97 2.15
N GLU A 58 -0.76 9.75 2.65
CA GLU A 58 -0.45 8.53 1.88
C GLU A 58 -1.29 8.42 0.59
N LYS A 59 -2.59 8.70 0.68
CA LYS A 59 -3.51 8.68 -0.46
C LYS A 59 -3.20 9.77 -1.48
N ASP A 60 -2.93 10.99 -1.01
CA ASP A 60 -2.64 12.13 -1.88
C ASP A 60 -1.29 11.95 -2.58
N ALA A 61 -0.27 11.42 -1.89
CA ALA A 61 1.02 11.08 -2.48
C ALA A 61 0.88 10.05 -3.62
N ALA A 62 0.04 9.03 -3.46
CA ALA A 62 -0.24 8.08 -4.53
C ALA A 62 -0.86 8.77 -5.77
N THR A 63 -1.77 9.72 -5.59
CA THR A 63 -2.47 10.39 -6.70
C THR A 63 -1.56 11.26 -7.57
N VAL A 64 -0.43 11.75 -7.03
CA VAL A 64 0.52 12.61 -7.73
C VAL A 64 1.56 11.82 -8.54
N GLU A 65 1.68 10.51 -8.31
CA GLU A 65 2.69 9.66 -8.93
C GLU A 65 2.39 9.45 -10.43
N LYS A 66 3.22 10.04 -11.30
CA LYS A 66 2.98 10.12 -12.75
C LYS A 66 2.95 8.77 -13.47
N ASN A 67 3.58 7.75 -12.87
CA ASN A 67 3.61 6.41 -13.42
C ASN A 67 2.54 5.49 -12.82
N LEU A 68 1.72 5.99 -11.89
CA LEU A 68 0.64 5.23 -11.27
C LEU A 68 -0.54 5.09 -12.24
N LEU A 69 -0.91 3.84 -12.53
CA LEU A 69 -2.03 3.54 -13.41
C LEU A 69 -3.29 3.17 -12.63
N CYS A 70 -3.12 2.56 -11.45
CA CYS A 70 -4.18 2.16 -10.53
C CYS A 70 -3.71 2.31 -9.09
#